data_AF-A0A8W8L444-F1
#
_entry.id   AF-A0A8W8L444-F1
#
_cell.length_a   1.000
_cell.length_b   1.000
_cell.length_c   1.000
_cell.angle_alpha   90.00
_cell.angle_beta   90.00
_cell.angle_gamma   90.00
#
_symmetry.space_group_name_H-M   'P 1'
#
loop_
_entity.id
_entity.type
_entity.pdbx_description
1 polymer ?
#
loop_
_entity_poly.entity_id
_entity_poly.type
_entity_poly.pdbx_seq_one_letter_code
_entity_poly.pdbx_strand_id
1 'polypeptide(L)'
;RILPKPTRKTRKSKQKRPRSRTLTAVHDAMLEDLAFPAEIVGKRIRIKLDGSRLIKVHLDKNQQTNIEHKVDTFSAVYKKLTGKDVVFEFPEFVL
;
A
#
# COMPACT_ATOMS: atom_id res chain seq x y z
N ARG A 1 -12.60 -3.88 7.39
CA ARG A 1 -13.38 -2.65 7.75
C ARG A 1 -12.51 -1.67 8.52
N ILE A 2 -12.40 -0.44 8.03
CA ILE A 2 -11.65 0.66 8.67
C ILE A 2 -12.52 1.33 9.74
N LEU A 3 -12.00 1.48 10.97
CA LEU A 3 -12.63 2.28 12.02
C LEU A 3 -12.12 3.73 11.95
N PRO A 4 -12.93 4.75 12.28
CA PRO A 4 -12.48 6.13 12.28
C PRO A 4 -11.42 6.39 13.37
N LYS A 5 -10.54 7.38 13.14
CA LYS A 5 -9.57 7.81 14.16
C LYS A 5 -10.32 8.46 15.33
N PRO A 6 -10.08 8.04 16.58
CA PRO A 6 -10.67 8.71 17.73
C PRO A 6 -10.13 10.14 17.83
N THR A 7 -11.02 11.12 17.86
CA THR A 7 -10.73 12.53 18.14
C THR A 7 -11.54 12.98 19.36
N ARG A 8 -11.29 14.18 19.89
CA ARG A 8 -12.04 14.70 21.05
C ARG A 8 -13.55 14.78 20.80
N LYS A 9 -13.98 14.97 19.54
CA LYS A 9 -15.39 15.13 19.14
C LYS A 9 -16.06 13.84 18.66
N THR A 10 -15.31 12.75 18.45
CA THR A 10 -15.92 11.48 17.99
C THR A 10 -16.68 10.80 19.12
N ARG A 11 -17.81 10.16 18.79
CA ARG A 11 -18.58 9.34 19.73
C ARG A 11 -17.65 8.33 20.41
N LYS A 12 -17.50 8.45 21.73
CA LYS A 12 -16.58 7.60 22.51
C LYS A 12 -17.03 6.15 22.41
N SER A 13 -16.23 5.31 21.78
CA SER A 13 -16.41 3.86 21.83
C SER A 13 -15.92 3.33 23.17
N LYS A 14 -16.65 2.38 23.77
CA LYS A 14 -16.24 1.74 25.03
C LYS A 14 -14.93 0.96 24.87
N GLN A 15 -14.70 0.37 23.69
CA GLN A 15 -13.51 -0.41 23.37
C GLN A 15 -12.46 0.43 22.63
N LYS A 16 -11.18 0.14 22.89
CA LYS A 16 -10.03 0.72 22.18
C LYS A 16 -10.01 0.26 20.72
N ARG A 17 -9.69 1.19 19.80
CA ARG A 17 -9.52 0.88 18.37
C ARG A 17 -8.30 -0.05 18.18
N PRO A 18 -8.46 -1.25 17.59
CA PRO A 18 -7.34 -2.13 17.27
C PRO A 18 -6.52 -1.59 16.09
N ARG A 19 -5.21 -1.89 16.06
CA ARG A 19 -4.28 -1.43 15.00
C ARG A 19 -4.66 -1.99 13.62
N SER A 20 -5.11 -3.24 13.55
CA SER A 20 -5.56 -3.90 12.31
C SER A 20 -6.75 -3.21 11.63
N ARG A 21 -7.53 -2.39 12.37
CA ARG A 21 -8.67 -1.64 11.81
C ARG A 21 -8.35 -0.17 11.60
N THR A 22 -7.08 0.17 11.46
CA THR A 22 -6.64 1.51 11.07
C THR A 22 -6.61 1.68 9.56
N LEU A 23 -6.78 2.91 9.06
CA LEU A 23 -6.73 3.19 7.62
C LEU A 23 -5.39 2.74 7.04
N THR A 24 -4.29 3.06 7.72
CA THR A 24 -2.93 2.68 7.31
C THR A 24 -2.78 1.18 7.23
N ALA A 25 -3.11 0.43 8.30
CA ALA A 25 -2.96 -1.02 8.31
C ALA A 25 -3.80 -1.72 7.22
N VAL A 26 -5.02 -1.24 6.98
CA VAL A 26 -5.86 -1.81 5.90
C VAL A 26 -5.29 -1.48 4.54
N HIS A 27 -4.76 -0.27 4.34
CA HIS A 27 -4.15 0.12 3.06
C HIS A 27 -2.82 -0.61 2.79
N ASP A 28 -2.10 -1.02 3.82
CA ASP A 28 -0.89 -1.84 3.69
C ASP A 28 -1.27 -3.29 3.36
N ALA A 29 -2.23 -3.89 4.08
CA ALA A 29 -2.72 -5.24 3.80
C ALA A 29 -3.30 -5.37 2.37
N MET A 30 -4.00 -4.34 1.89
CA MET A 30 -4.50 -4.33 0.50
C MET A 30 -3.41 -4.37 -0.56
N LEU A 31 -2.20 -3.86 -0.28
CA LEU A 31 -1.10 -3.94 -1.25
C LEU A 31 -0.57 -5.37 -1.34
N GLU A 32 -0.50 -6.07 -0.21
CA GLU A 32 -0.08 -7.47 -0.13
C GLU A 32 -1.05 -8.37 -0.90
N ASP A 33 -2.36 -8.18 -0.70
CA ASP A 33 -3.40 -8.95 -1.40
C ASP A 33 -3.39 -8.70 -2.92
N LEU A 34 -3.11 -7.47 -3.37
CA LEU A 34 -3.05 -7.14 -4.80
C LEU A 34 -1.83 -7.73 -5.50
N ALA A 35 -0.69 -7.80 -4.80
CA ALA A 35 0.57 -8.21 -5.38
C ALA A 35 0.73 -9.74 -5.48
N PHE A 36 -0.17 -10.53 -4.87
CA PHE A 36 -0.11 -11.99 -4.90
C PHE A 36 -0.04 -12.54 -6.35
N PRO A 37 0.87 -13.48 -6.67
CA PRO A 37 1.77 -14.22 -5.78
C PRO A 37 3.05 -13.51 -5.27
N ALA A 38 3.40 -12.31 -5.74
CA ALA A 38 4.67 -11.67 -5.36
C ALA A 38 4.61 -11.08 -3.97
N GLU A 39 5.62 -11.41 -3.18
CA GLU A 39 5.82 -10.79 -1.88
C GLU A 39 6.44 -9.40 -2.05
N ILE A 40 6.00 -8.48 -1.20
CA ILE A 40 6.55 -7.13 -1.13
C ILE A 40 7.83 -7.19 -0.28
N VAL A 41 8.98 -7.07 -0.92
CA VAL A 41 10.31 -7.05 -0.27
C VAL A 41 10.56 -5.71 0.42
N GLY A 42 10.01 -4.63 -0.12
CA GLY A 42 10.24 -3.30 0.42
C GLY A 42 9.21 -2.28 -0.03
N LYS A 43 9.19 -1.15 0.67
CA LYS A 43 8.29 -0.04 0.38
C LYS A 43 9.00 1.28 0.66
N ARG A 44 9.04 2.15 -0.35
CA ARG A 44 9.58 3.50 -0.25
C ARG A 44 8.49 4.51 -0.58
N ILE A 45 8.44 5.62 0.15
CA ILE A 45 7.55 6.74 -0.17
C ILE A 45 8.43 7.89 -0.66
N ARG A 46 8.29 8.25 -1.92
CA ARG A 46 8.90 9.45 -2.48
C ARG A 46 7.97 10.62 -2.29
N ILE A 47 8.45 11.66 -1.64
CA ILE A 47 7.76 12.95 -1.54
C ILE A 47 8.35 13.83 -2.64
N LYS A 48 7.52 14.34 -3.55
CA LYS A 48 7.92 15.25 -4.61
C LYS A 48 7.92 16.70 -4.09
N LEU A 49 8.53 17.62 -4.85
CA LEU A 49 8.62 19.04 -4.48
C LEU A 49 7.25 19.72 -4.36
N ASP A 50 6.25 19.24 -5.10
CA ASP A 50 4.85 19.67 -5.01
C ASP A 50 4.12 19.12 -3.77
N GLY A 51 4.80 18.35 -2.91
CA GLY A 51 4.23 17.70 -1.73
C GLY A 51 3.44 16.42 -2.03
N SER A 52 3.30 16.04 -3.31
CA SER A 52 2.65 14.78 -3.69
C SER A 52 3.49 13.58 -3.23
N ARG A 53 2.80 12.50 -2.86
CA ARG A 53 3.42 11.26 -2.38
C ARG A 53 3.25 10.17 -3.41
N LEU A 54 4.36 9.62 -3.87
CA LEU A 54 4.39 8.45 -4.75
C LEU A 54 4.96 7.27 -3.96
N ILE A 55 4.17 6.22 -3.83
CA ILE A 55 4.57 5.00 -3.13
C ILE A 55 5.24 4.08 -4.16
N LYS A 56 6.50 3.73 -3.92
CA LYS A 56 7.25 2.75 -4.68
C LYS A 56 7.26 1.43 -3.89
N VAL A 57 6.59 0.43 -4.42
CA VAL A 57 6.51 -0.92 -3.83
C VAL A 57 7.52 -1.79 -4.56
N HIS A 58 8.42 -2.41 -3.79
CA HIS A 58 9.42 -3.33 -4.31
C HIS A 58 8.89 -4.75 -4.21
N LEU A 59 8.69 -5.40 -5.36
CA LEU A 59 8.25 -6.79 -5.45
C LEU A 59 9.45 -7.73 -5.58
N ASP A 60 9.29 -8.98 -5.16
CA ASP A 60 10.32 -10.01 -5.37
C ASP A 60 10.61 -10.22 -6.86
N LYS A 61 11.90 -10.15 -7.22
CA LYS A 61 12.38 -10.27 -8.60
C LYS A 61 12.15 -11.68 -9.17
N ASN A 62 12.12 -12.70 -8.32
CA ASN A 62 11.89 -14.09 -8.77
C ASN A 62 10.53 -14.28 -9.45
N GLN A 63 9.57 -13.40 -9.16
CA GLN A 63 8.21 -13.50 -9.69
C GLN A 63 7.92 -12.51 -10.82
N GLN A 64 8.94 -11.79 -11.30
CA GLN A 64 8.80 -10.74 -12.30
C GLN A 64 8.07 -11.22 -13.56
N THR A 65 8.48 -12.34 -14.13
CA THR A 65 7.90 -12.90 -15.36
C THR A 65 6.39 -13.15 -15.25
N ASN A 66 5.89 -13.48 -14.06
CA ASN A 66 4.49 -13.85 -13.83
C ASN A 66 3.59 -12.64 -13.54
N ILE A 67 4.15 -11.53 -13.05
CA ILE A 67 3.36 -10.40 -12.52
C ILE A 67 3.60 -9.09 -13.26
N GLU A 68 4.72 -8.93 -13.96
CA GLU A 68 5.10 -7.69 -14.62
C GLU A 68 4.00 -7.12 -15.53
N HIS A 69 3.32 -7.97 -16.31
CA HIS A 69 2.21 -7.57 -17.17
C HIS A 69 0.95 -7.09 -16.44
N LYS A 70 0.85 -7.28 -15.11
CA LYS A 70 -0.28 -6.86 -14.27
C LYS A 70 0.00 -5.59 -13.47
N VAL A 71 1.25 -5.12 -13.42
CA VAL A 71 1.68 -4.01 -12.55
C VAL A 71 0.84 -2.73 -12.76
N ASP A 72 0.55 -2.38 -14.00
CA ASP A 72 -0.26 -1.21 -14.33
C ASP A 72 -1.70 -1.34 -13.81
N THR A 73 -2.25 -2.55 -13.85
CA THR A 73 -3.60 -2.82 -13.32
C THR A 73 -3.63 -2.67 -11.81
N PHE A 74 -2.60 -3.11 -11.10
CA PHE A 74 -2.51 -2.97 -9.64
C PHE A 74 -2.44 -1.50 -9.23
N SER A 75 -1.66 -0.69 -9.95
CA SER A 75 -1.59 0.76 -9.72
C SER A 75 -2.96 1.42 -9.87
N ALA A 76 -3.68 1.10 -10.95
CA ALA A 76 -5.01 1.63 -11.21
C ALA A 76 -6.04 1.21 -10.14
N VAL A 77 -6.04 -0.06 -9.74
CA VAL A 77 -6.95 -0.58 -8.71
C VAL A 77 -6.68 0.09 -7.36
N TYR A 78 -5.42 0.16 -6.94
CA TYR A 78 -5.07 0.78 -5.66
C TYR A 78 -5.40 2.28 -5.64
N LYS A 79 -5.17 2.99 -6.75
CA LYS A 79 -5.55 4.39 -6.90
C LYS A 79 -7.06 4.57 -6.81
N LYS A 80 -7.86 3.69 -7.41
CA LYS A 80 -9.32 3.78 -7.36
C LYS A 80 -9.87 3.52 -5.96
N LEU A 81 -9.30 2.57 -5.21
CA LEU A 81 -9.78 2.20 -3.88
C LEU A 81 -9.30 3.15 -2.79
N THR A 82 -8.09 3.69 -2.91
CA THR A 82 -7.44 4.45 -1.82
C THR A 82 -7.16 5.92 -2.14
N GLY A 83 -7.23 6.30 -3.42
CA GLY A 83 -6.85 7.64 -3.90
C GLY A 83 -5.35 7.92 -3.85
N LYS A 84 -4.50 6.90 -3.66
CA LYS A 84 -3.04 7.06 -3.57
C LYS A 84 -2.35 6.52 -4.81
N ASP A 85 -1.36 7.25 -5.31
CA ASP A 85 -0.54 6.80 -6.43
C ASP A 85 0.55 5.80 -5.95
N VAL A 86 0.60 4.65 -6.62
CA VAL A 86 1.55 3.57 -6.36
C VAL A 86 2.23 3.15 -7.67
N VAL A 87 3.52 2.86 -7.60
CA VAL A 87 4.29 2.22 -8.67
C VAL A 87 4.92 0.96 -8.10
N PHE A 88 4.81 -0.16 -8.81
CA PHE A 88 5.49 -1.40 -8.45
C PHE A 88 6.77 -1.52 -9.27
N GLU A 89 7.87 -1.85 -8.62
CA GLU A 89 9.20 -1.94 -9.21
C GLU A 89 9.86 -3.25 -8.74
N PHE A 90 10.64 -3.89 -9.62
CA PHE A 90 11.50 -5.02 -9.25
C PHE A 90 12.90 -4.46 -9.00
N PRO A 91 13.41 -4.43 -7.75
CA PRO A 91 14.75 -3.93 -7.48
C PRO A 91 15.79 -4.87 -8.10
N GLU A 92 16.84 -4.30 -8.68
CA GLU A 92 18.07 -5.06 -8.91
C GLU A 92 18.82 -5.16 -7.59
N PHE A 93 19.30 -6.36 -7.26
CA PHE A 93 20.18 -6.53 -6.11
C PHE A 93 21.45 -5.72 -6.36
N VAL A 94 21.61 -4.63 -5.63
CA VAL A 94 22.92 -3.97 -5.51
C VAL A 94 23.69 -4.79 -4.48
N LEU A 95 24.71 -5.51 -4.95
CA LEU A 95 25.68 -6.24 -4.12
C LEU A 95 26.40 -5.29 -3.17
#